data_AF-A0A7V5SUA3-F1
#
_entry.id   AF-A0A7V5SUA3-F1
#
_cell.length_a   1.000
_cell.length_b   1.000
_cell.length_c   1.000
_cell.angle_alpha   90.00
_cell.angle_beta   90.00
_cell.angle_gamma   90.00
#
_symmetry.space_group_name_H-M   'P 1'
#
loop_
_entity.id
_entity.type
_entity.pdbx_description
1 polymer ?
#
loop_
_entity_poly.entity_id
_entity_poly.type
_entity_poly.pdbx_seq_one_letter_code
_entity_poly.pdbx_strand_id
1 'polypeptide(L)'
;MDFKILYALKDKIRYDKVEKITQLKLMNDDLINWLKMSGEKNEDGSYKYPDHSGIILIIGMRRSGKGVLSWKIIDLIKKYDPEKSIMIYGATQQYIDYLKSIGFKNSMSFNNFEDMVNNSIVFIDEGIINTNAKEALTKRARSFEKVLAVLSHKRIIMIVTTQTFGLFKQLTLQSNIIIYKQLSTILLNRERNDKFLSNFKHLLEKLNRNTAIIEMTIPGYKSGVGRLKLGDPPSWYTSILSESFKDVDLDFEAHKLADRRMRIKQVAKELYKDGIIPDAKDKTKLYAIRGYIRDKYFDDKFTNQEISQILEYIFSIMYKYVEDKDINNNNQEDNDENEDEDNIKNKFVDITDKELEIAELFASGKTSHDFNDMGYNARNVMKAIRNSLNFLFRIYKTKSESDKEGNKYERLIANFFIETGDYCMRALASGGKRGEHSSDPDMIHFTKDGEIRLVQIKVRNRTVDHFAPYDLASEYDLEEYLKRLGFECSSWLYYHVKGNDISNIFMIKLDPKNRNKTLKVDYSLRQYWYIDYTGEKNIEINDISILNYSNDIN
;
A
#
# COMPACT_ATOMS: atom_id res chain seq x y z
N MET A 1 35.63 -4.43 17.28
CA MET A 1 35.58 -3.24 16.40
C MET A 1 34.98 -2.11 17.21
N ASP A 2 35.69 -1.00 17.39
CA ASP A 2 35.32 0.06 18.34
C ASP A 2 34.15 0.90 17.80
N PHE A 3 33.08 1.08 18.60
CA PHE A 3 31.86 1.81 18.23
C PHE A 3 32.15 3.25 17.78
N LYS A 4 33.23 3.85 18.26
CA LYS A 4 33.70 5.18 17.85
C LYS A 4 34.12 5.25 16.38
N ILE A 5 34.71 4.18 15.84
CA ILE A 5 35.12 4.10 14.42
C ILE A 5 33.88 4.01 13.52
N LEU A 6 32.85 3.29 13.96
CA LEU A 6 31.57 3.17 13.24
C LEU A 6 30.82 4.51 13.19
N TYR A 7 30.82 5.27 14.28
CA TYR A 7 30.25 6.63 14.31
C TYR A 7 31.04 7.60 13.41
N ALA A 8 32.36 7.59 13.48
CA ALA A 8 33.21 8.44 12.65
C ALA A 8 33.07 8.12 11.15
N LEU A 9 32.94 6.84 10.77
CA LEU A 9 32.65 6.42 9.40
C LEU A 9 31.25 6.85 8.95
N LYS A 10 30.25 6.74 9.82
CA LYS A 10 28.87 7.18 9.52
C LYS A 10 28.79 8.69 9.30
N ASP A 11 29.52 9.47 10.10
CA ASP A 11 29.58 10.93 9.97
C ASP A 11 30.42 11.36 8.76
N LYS A 12 31.52 10.66 8.43
CA LYS A 12 32.32 10.92 7.22
C LYS A 12 31.53 10.62 5.93
N ILE A 13 30.82 9.48 5.87
CA ILE A 13 29.92 9.15 4.75
C ILE A 13 28.77 10.17 4.63
N ARG A 14 28.30 10.70 5.76
CA ARG A 14 27.27 11.76 5.80
C ARG A 14 27.82 13.09 5.29
N TYR A 15 29.06 13.46 5.65
CA TYR A 15 29.74 14.67 5.18
C TYR A 15 30.08 14.61 3.69
N ASP A 16 30.62 13.50 3.18
CA ASP A 16 30.93 13.32 1.75
C ASP A 16 29.66 13.37 0.88
N LYS A 17 28.52 12.92 1.41
CA LYS A 17 27.21 13.10 0.75
C LYS A 17 26.74 14.56 0.75
N VAL A 18 26.96 15.31 1.84
CA VAL A 18 26.58 16.73 1.95
C VAL A 18 27.44 17.61 1.03
N GLU A 19 28.70 17.27 0.80
CA GLU A 19 29.59 18.03 -0.08
C GLU A 19 29.22 17.85 -1.57
N LYS A 20 28.85 16.63 -1.99
CA LYS A 20 28.26 16.34 -3.32
C LYS A 20 26.94 17.09 -3.60
N ILE A 21 26.31 17.60 -2.56
CA ILE A 21 24.97 18.18 -2.60
C ILE A 21 24.98 19.71 -2.81
N THR A 22 26.04 20.37 -2.37
CA THR A 22 26.40 21.73 -2.80
C THR A 22 26.75 21.80 -4.29
N GLN A 23 27.03 20.66 -4.93
CA GLN A 23 27.37 20.54 -6.34
C GLN A 23 26.17 20.24 -7.26
N LEU A 24 24.94 20.13 -6.74
CA LEU A 24 23.76 19.98 -7.61
C LEU A 24 23.69 21.17 -8.59
N LYS A 25 23.78 20.88 -9.88
CA LYS A 25 23.69 21.87 -10.95
C LYS A 25 22.38 22.65 -10.83
N LEU A 26 22.44 23.96 -11.04
CA LEU A 26 21.24 24.75 -11.27
C LEU A 26 20.62 24.30 -12.60
N MET A 27 19.38 23.82 -12.55
CA MET A 27 18.64 23.33 -13.72
C MET A 27 17.61 24.34 -14.24
N ASN A 28 17.73 25.60 -13.83
CA ASN A 28 16.88 26.69 -14.33
C ASN A 28 16.91 26.77 -15.86
N ASP A 29 18.11 26.72 -16.47
CA ASP A 29 18.25 26.84 -17.92
C ASP A 29 17.69 25.63 -18.67
N ASP A 30 17.92 24.42 -18.15
CA ASP A 30 17.43 23.18 -18.76
C ASP A 30 15.88 23.16 -18.77
N LEU A 31 15.25 23.55 -17.64
CA LEU A 31 13.80 23.72 -17.56
C LEU A 31 13.29 24.82 -18.49
N ILE A 32 13.93 26.00 -18.46
CA ILE A 32 13.52 27.15 -19.28
C ILE A 32 13.62 26.81 -20.78
N ASN A 33 14.69 26.14 -21.19
CA ASN A 33 14.88 25.74 -22.59
C ASN A 33 13.81 24.74 -23.02
N TRP A 34 13.46 23.77 -22.17
CA TRP A 34 12.35 22.88 -22.45
C TRP A 34 11.02 23.63 -22.58
N LEU A 35 10.71 24.56 -21.66
CA LEU A 35 9.49 25.36 -21.72
C LEU A 35 9.43 26.28 -22.95
N LYS A 36 10.56 26.82 -23.40
CA LYS A 36 10.64 27.67 -24.61
C LYS A 36 10.16 26.95 -25.87
N MET A 37 10.44 25.64 -25.98
CA MET A 37 10.03 24.82 -27.12
C MET A 37 8.50 24.81 -27.32
N SER A 38 7.70 25.14 -26.28
CA SER A 38 6.26 25.25 -26.40
C SER A 38 5.82 26.35 -27.37
N GLY A 39 6.64 27.37 -27.57
CA GLY A 39 6.33 28.54 -28.40
C GLY A 39 6.99 28.55 -29.78
N GLU A 40 7.95 27.65 -30.03
CA GLU A 40 8.72 27.68 -31.28
C GLU A 40 7.83 27.31 -32.47
N LYS A 41 7.78 28.22 -33.45
CA LYS A 41 7.05 28.06 -34.70
C LYS A 41 8.02 28.03 -35.89
N ASN A 42 7.66 27.27 -36.92
CA ASN A 42 8.30 27.30 -38.23
C ASN A 42 7.89 28.59 -38.98
N GLU A 43 8.49 28.83 -40.14
CA GLU A 43 8.20 30.01 -40.97
C GLU A 43 6.72 30.09 -41.42
N ASP A 44 6.06 28.94 -41.58
CA ASP A 44 4.64 28.84 -41.93
C ASP A 44 3.69 29.06 -40.74
N GLY A 45 4.23 29.35 -39.54
CA GLY A 45 3.47 29.54 -38.31
C GLY A 45 3.03 28.24 -37.63
N SER A 46 3.31 27.06 -38.21
CA SER A 46 3.11 25.77 -37.55
C SER A 46 4.08 25.61 -36.39
N TYR A 47 3.71 24.86 -35.36
CA TYR A 47 4.62 24.63 -34.24
C TYR A 47 5.75 23.68 -34.65
N LYS A 48 6.99 24.08 -34.34
CA LYS A 48 8.20 23.29 -34.62
C LYS A 48 8.23 21.98 -33.84
N TYR A 49 7.67 21.98 -32.63
CA TYR A 49 7.51 20.80 -31.78
C TYR A 49 6.01 20.52 -31.57
N PRO A 50 5.30 19.96 -32.56
CA PRO A 50 3.84 19.83 -32.53
C PRO A 50 3.33 18.97 -31.37
N ASP A 51 4.16 18.03 -30.90
CA ASP A 51 3.94 17.10 -29.80
C ASP A 51 4.45 17.61 -28.44
N HIS A 52 4.88 18.88 -28.36
CA HIS A 52 5.42 19.46 -27.12
C HIS A 52 4.37 19.43 -26.00
N SER A 53 4.61 18.52 -25.06
CA SER A 53 3.72 18.13 -23.99
C SER A 53 4.55 17.61 -22.82
N GLY A 54 3.93 17.56 -21.65
CA GLY A 54 4.54 16.89 -20.52
C GLY A 54 3.78 17.05 -19.24
N ILE A 55 4.12 16.21 -18.28
CA ILE A 55 3.57 16.25 -16.93
C ILE A 55 4.65 16.79 -15.98
N ILE A 56 4.31 17.88 -15.29
CA ILE A 56 5.10 18.50 -14.23
C ILE A 56 4.39 18.22 -12.90
N LEU A 57 4.96 17.32 -12.12
CA LEU A 57 4.46 16.96 -10.80
C LEU A 57 5.22 17.73 -9.71
N ILE A 58 4.52 18.51 -8.90
CA ILE A 58 5.11 19.33 -7.84
C ILE A 58 4.65 18.83 -6.47
N ILE A 59 5.60 18.30 -5.69
CA ILE A 59 5.33 17.66 -4.41
C ILE A 59 5.93 18.50 -3.27
N GLY A 60 5.17 18.74 -2.21
CA GLY A 60 5.65 19.54 -1.09
C GLY A 60 4.61 19.81 -0.02
N MET A 61 5.06 20.13 1.19
CA MET A 61 4.18 20.45 2.31
C MET A 61 3.30 21.68 2.03
N ARG A 62 2.24 21.86 2.83
CA ARG A 62 1.43 23.08 2.82
C ARG A 62 2.32 24.31 3.03
N ARG A 63 2.05 25.41 2.31
CA ARG A 63 2.84 26.67 2.36
C ARG A 63 4.33 26.55 1.97
N SER A 64 4.73 25.45 1.31
CA SER A 64 6.10 25.33 0.76
C SER A 64 6.33 26.17 -0.49
N GLY A 65 5.28 26.80 -1.05
CA GLY A 65 5.36 27.62 -2.27
C GLY A 65 5.10 26.87 -3.57
N LYS A 66 4.39 25.73 -3.53
CA LYS A 66 4.00 24.96 -4.73
C LYS A 66 3.21 25.80 -5.73
N GLY A 67 2.09 26.40 -5.29
CA GLY A 67 1.25 27.23 -6.15
C GLY A 67 2.00 28.40 -6.79
N VAL A 68 2.84 29.11 -6.02
CA VAL A 68 3.70 30.18 -6.55
C VAL A 68 4.63 29.66 -7.66
N LEU A 69 5.25 28.50 -7.46
CA LEU A 69 6.10 27.88 -8.47
C LEU A 69 5.29 27.46 -9.72
N SER A 70 4.13 26.84 -9.54
CA SER A 70 3.24 26.47 -10.64
C SER A 70 2.89 27.67 -11.49
N TRP A 71 2.47 28.78 -10.87
CA TRP A 71 2.10 30.00 -11.57
C TRP A 71 3.28 30.68 -12.28
N LYS A 72 4.50 30.57 -11.75
CA LYS A 72 5.71 31.01 -12.47
C LYS A 72 5.98 30.16 -13.72
N ILE A 73 5.82 28.85 -13.61
CA ILE A 73 5.96 27.97 -14.78
C ILE A 73 4.90 28.34 -15.82
N ILE A 74 3.65 28.54 -15.41
CA ILE A 74 2.56 28.97 -16.30
C ILE A 74 2.91 30.30 -16.97
N ASP A 75 3.36 31.30 -16.21
CA ASP A 75 3.77 32.62 -16.73
C ASP A 75 4.90 32.50 -17.77
N LEU A 76 5.91 31.68 -17.49
CA LEU A 76 7.00 31.40 -18.43
C LEU A 76 6.50 30.72 -19.70
N ILE A 77 5.63 29.71 -19.60
CA ILE A 77 5.03 29.07 -20.78
C ILE A 77 4.24 30.11 -21.58
N LYS A 78 3.42 30.94 -20.92
CA LYS A 78 2.61 31.98 -21.57
C LYS A 78 3.45 33.07 -22.23
N LYS A 79 4.63 33.36 -21.69
CA LYS A 79 5.61 34.26 -22.31
C LYS A 79 6.13 33.72 -23.64
N TYR A 80 6.33 32.41 -23.76
CA TYR A 80 6.84 31.79 -24.99
C TYR A 80 5.71 31.36 -25.93
N ASP A 81 4.56 30.95 -25.40
CA ASP A 81 3.36 30.57 -26.13
C ASP A 81 2.13 31.37 -25.64
N PRO A 82 1.95 32.61 -26.14
CA PRO A 82 0.82 33.47 -25.79
C PRO A 82 -0.55 32.94 -26.25
N GLU A 83 -0.59 31.94 -27.14
CA GLU A 83 -1.84 31.36 -27.65
C GLU A 83 -2.35 30.21 -26.77
N LYS A 84 -1.44 29.49 -26.07
CA LYS A 84 -1.79 28.36 -25.18
C LYS A 84 -2.89 28.70 -24.19
N SER A 85 -3.98 27.94 -24.18
CA SER A 85 -5.07 28.15 -23.21
C SER A 85 -4.66 27.70 -21.81
N ILE A 86 -5.29 28.26 -20.77
CA ILE A 86 -5.07 27.81 -19.38
C ILE A 86 -6.35 27.15 -18.89
N MET A 87 -6.27 25.89 -18.51
CA MET A 87 -7.39 25.10 -18.00
C MET A 87 -7.14 24.74 -16.56
N ILE A 88 -8.08 25.06 -15.66
CA ILE A 88 -7.88 24.88 -14.23
C ILE A 88 -8.96 23.99 -13.67
N TYR A 89 -8.54 22.90 -13.05
CA TYR A 89 -9.48 21.91 -12.57
C TYR A 89 -10.29 22.43 -11.39
N GLY A 90 -11.61 22.34 -11.47
CA GLY A 90 -12.51 22.68 -10.36
C GLY A 90 -12.43 24.15 -9.93
N ALA A 91 -11.88 25.04 -10.76
CA ALA A 91 -11.80 26.46 -10.45
C ALA A 91 -13.19 27.12 -10.46
N THR A 92 -13.42 28.05 -9.53
CA THR A 92 -14.63 28.87 -9.52
C THR A 92 -14.62 29.89 -10.67
N GLN A 93 -15.79 30.37 -11.09
CA GLN A 93 -15.87 31.39 -12.14
C GLN A 93 -15.13 32.68 -11.75
N GLN A 94 -15.22 33.09 -10.49
CA GLN A 94 -14.50 34.24 -9.95
C GLN A 94 -12.98 34.10 -10.12
N TYR A 95 -12.44 32.90 -9.91
CA TYR A 95 -11.02 32.62 -10.14
C TYR A 95 -10.62 32.83 -11.60
N ILE A 96 -11.43 32.31 -12.52
CA ILE A 96 -11.23 32.44 -13.96
C ILE A 96 -11.32 33.90 -14.41
N ASP A 97 -12.30 34.65 -13.90
CA ASP A 97 -12.49 36.06 -14.23
C ASP A 97 -11.31 36.91 -13.73
N TYR A 98 -10.79 36.60 -12.53
CA TYR A 98 -9.59 37.24 -12.02
C TYR A 98 -8.38 36.99 -12.93
N LEU A 99 -8.15 35.74 -13.35
CA LEU A 99 -7.05 35.40 -14.27
C LEU A 99 -7.17 36.14 -15.60
N LYS A 100 -8.38 36.25 -16.14
CA LYS A 100 -8.64 37.03 -17.36
C LYS A 100 -8.33 38.52 -17.15
N SER A 101 -8.68 39.07 -15.99
CA SER A 101 -8.43 40.48 -15.66
C SER A 101 -6.94 40.85 -15.61
N ILE A 102 -6.08 39.90 -15.24
CA ILE A 102 -4.62 40.08 -15.18
C ILE A 102 -3.90 39.69 -16.48
N GLY A 103 -4.63 39.40 -17.56
CA GLY A 103 -4.08 39.19 -18.90
C GLY A 103 -4.14 37.75 -19.42
N PHE A 104 -4.56 36.77 -18.62
CA PHE A 104 -4.73 35.38 -19.07
C PHE A 104 -6.11 35.17 -19.72
N LYS A 105 -6.36 35.85 -20.84
CA LYS A 105 -7.68 35.91 -21.52
C LYS A 105 -8.28 34.53 -21.86
N ASN A 106 -7.44 33.55 -22.19
CA ASN A 106 -7.85 32.19 -22.58
C ASN A 106 -7.90 31.22 -21.38
N SER A 107 -8.19 31.72 -20.17
CA SER A 107 -8.36 30.89 -18.97
C SER A 107 -9.77 30.33 -18.88
N MET A 108 -9.90 29.06 -18.49
CA MET A 108 -11.19 28.38 -18.29
C MET A 108 -11.12 27.35 -17.17
N SER A 109 -12.27 27.06 -16.55
CA SER A 109 -12.42 25.97 -15.58
C SER A 109 -12.91 24.70 -16.30
N PHE A 110 -12.57 23.53 -15.76
CA PHE A 110 -13.10 22.25 -16.22
C PHE A 110 -13.27 21.27 -15.07
N ASN A 111 -14.23 20.34 -15.21
CA ASN A 111 -14.57 19.36 -14.17
C ASN A 111 -14.37 17.91 -14.63
N ASN A 112 -14.39 17.63 -15.94
CA ASN A 112 -14.12 16.31 -16.51
C ASN A 112 -12.85 16.35 -17.37
N PHE A 113 -12.02 15.31 -17.27
CA PHE A 113 -10.76 15.23 -17.99
C PHE A 113 -10.97 15.15 -19.53
N GLU A 114 -12.12 14.67 -19.96
CA GLU A 114 -12.53 14.62 -21.37
C GLU A 114 -12.71 16.01 -21.99
N ASP A 115 -13.05 17.02 -21.17
CA ASP A 115 -13.32 18.39 -21.62
C ASP A 115 -12.02 19.17 -21.92
N MET A 116 -10.85 18.57 -21.70
CA MET A 116 -9.56 19.19 -21.98
C MET A 116 -9.38 19.56 -23.45
N VAL A 117 -9.15 20.85 -23.69
CA VAL A 117 -8.87 21.46 -24.98
C VAL A 117 -7.41 21.21 -25.38
N ASN A 118 -7.18 20.99 -26.67
CA ASN A 118 -5.83 20.85 -27.24
C ASN A 118 -5.02 22.14 -27.08
N ASN A 119 -3.69 22.03 -27.12
CA ASN A 119 -2.77 23.16 -26.94
C ASN A 119 -3.08 23.98 -25.68
N SER A 120 -3.22 23.31 -24.55
CA SER A 120 -3.52 23.92 -23.25
C SER A 120 -2.41 23.69 -22.23
N ILE A 121 -2.43 24.52 -21.20
CA ILE A 121 -1.77 24.31 -19.92
C ILE A 121 -2.88 23.86 -18.97
N VAL A 122 -2.79 22.64 -18.45
CA VAL A 122 -3.73 22.11 -17.47
C VAL A 122 -3.12 22.27 -16.09
N PHE A 123 -3.81 22.96 -15.19
CA PHE A 123 -3.39 23.12 -13.80
C PHE A 123 -4.36 22.39 -12.86
N ILE A 124 -3.80 21.50 -12.03
CA ILE A 124 -4.52 20.74 -11.02
C ILE A 124 -3.86 21.06 -9.66
N ASP A 125 -4.53 21.86 -8.84
CA ASP A 125 -4.05 22.23 -7.51
C ASP A 125 -4.64 21.31 -6.43
N GLU A 126 -3.78 20.64 -5.65
CA GLU A 126 -4.09 19.91 -4.40
C GLU A 126 -5.44 19.12 -4.31
N GLY A 127 -6.00 18.54 -5.38
CA GLY A 127 -7.45 18.25 -5.30
C GLY A 127 -8.11 17.22 -6.22
N ILE A 128 -7.42 16.20 -6.74
CA ILE A 128 -8.13 15.13 -7.48
C ILE A 128 -7.55 13.72 -7.27
N ILE A 129 -6.30 13.62 -6.82
CA ILE A 129 -5.51 12.38 -6.95
C ILE A 129 -5.13 11.81 -5.59
N ASN A 130 -5.86 12.19 -4.53
CA ASN A 130 -5.85 11.43 -3.27
C ASN A 130 -6.73 10.20 -3.43
N THR A 131 -6.44 9.36 -4.45
CA THR A 131 -7.17 8.11 -4.62
C THR A 131 -6.61 7.09 -3.64
N ASN A 132 -7.35 6.82 -2.57
CA ASN A 132 -7.17 5.56 -1.85
C ASN A 132 -7.30 4.40 -2.86
N ALA A 133 -6.67 3.25 -2.61
CA ALA A 133 -6.68 2.11 -3.55
C ALA A 133 -8.09 1.68 -4.02
N LYS A 134 -9.15 1.99 -3.24
CA LYS A 134 -10.55 1.77 -3.61
C LYS A 134 -11.09 2.77 -4.65
N GLU A 135 -10.57 4.00 -4.67
CA GLU A 135 -10.97 5.07 -5.59
C GLU A 135 -10.26 5.01 -6.94
N ALA A 136 -9.14 4.29 -7.03
CA ALA A 136 -8.45 3.99 -8.29
C ALA A 136 -9.34 3.23 -9.30
N LEU A 137 -10.41 2.56 -8.83
CA LEU A 137 -11.39 1.88 -9.68
C LEU A 137 -12.52 2.79 -10.19
N THR A 138 -12.56 4.05 -9.76
CA THR A 138 -13.60 4.99 -10.19
C THR A 138 -13.48 5.32 -11.68
N LYS A 139 -14.62 5.62 -12.32
CA LYS A 139 -14.66 6.09 -13.72
C LYS A 139 -13.72 7.27 -13.93
N ARG A 140 -13.65 8.19 -12.97
CA ARG A 140 -12.78 9.38 -12.98
C ARG A 140 -11.29 9.03 -13.02
N ALA A 141 -10.84 8.05 -12.24
CA ALA A 141 -9.45 7.58 -12.28
C ALA A 141 -9.10 6.98 -13.65
N ARG A 142 -9.99 6.16 -14.23
CA ARG A 142 -9.80 5.61 -15.58
C ARG A 142 -9.81 6.68 -16.66
N SER A 143 -10.68 7.69 -16.55
CA SER A 143 -10.69 8.84 -17.46
C SER A 143 -9.39 9.63 -17.36
N PHE A 144 -8.88 9.82 -16.15
CA PHE A 144 -7.59 10.46 -15.93
C PHE A 144 -6.45 9.67 -16.57
N GLU A 145 -6.36 8.35 -16.34
CA GLU A 145 -5.37 7.47 -16.99
C GLU A 145 -5.39 7.58 -18.52
N LYS A 146 -6.60 7.53 -19.10
CA LYS A 146 -6.77 7.68 -20.55
C LYS A 146 -6.25 9.02 -21.05
N VAL A 147 -6.49 10.08 -20.29
CA VAL A 147 -5.98 11.42 -20.62
C VAL A 147 -4.47 11.48 -20.52
N LEU A 148 -3.86 10.93 -19.46
CA LEU A 148 -2.41 10.89 -19.33
C LEU A 148 -1.74 10.21 -20.54
N ALA A 149 -2.35 9.13 -21.06
CA ALA A 149 -1.86 8.40 -22.23
C ALA A 149 -1.92 9.19 -23.56
N VAL A 150 -2.73 10.26 -23.65
CA VAL A 150 -2.93 11.02 -24.89
C VAL A 150 -2.49 12.49 -24.80
N LEU A 151 -1.82 12.90 -23.71
CA LEU A 151 -1.39 14.30 -23.52
C LEU A 151 -0.49 14.80 -24.65
N SER A 152 0.37 13.95 -25.20
CA SER A 152 1.29 14.29 -26.29
C SER A 152 0.56 14.63 -27.58
N HIS A 153 -0.44 13.83 -27.95
CA HIS A 153 -1.27 14.09 -29.12
C HIS A 153 -2.12 15.36 -28.99
N LYS A 154 -2.42 15.77 -27.75
CA LYS A 154 -3.18 17.00 -27.47
C LYS A 154 -2.29 18.23 -27.24
N ARG A 155 -0.95 18.09 -27.26
CA ARG A 155 0.00 19.17 -26.96
C ARG A 155 -0.28 19.83 -25.59
N ILE A 156 -0.60 19.03 -24.58
CA ILE A 156 -0.96 19.51 -23.24
C ILE A 156 0.26 19.50 -22.33
N ILE A 157 0.48 20.61 -21.62
CA ILE A 157 1.40 20.64 -20.46
C ILE A 157 0.54 20.59 -19.21
N MET A 158 0.64 19.49 -18.46
CA MET A 158 -0.11 19.29 -17.23
C MET A 158 0.78 19.60 -16.02
N ILE A 159 0.32 20.49 -15.15
CA ILE A 159 0.97 20.85 -13.90
C ILE A 159 0.09 20.36 -12.76
N VAL A 160 0.61 19.44 -11.97
CA VAL A 160 -0.09 18.86 -10.82
C VAL A 160 0.64 19.21 -9.55
N THR A 161 -0.05 19.74 -8.56
CA THR A 161 0.52 19.94 -7.21
C THR A 161 -0.07 18.94 -6.23
N THR A 162 0.74 18.50 -5.26
CA THR A 162 0.25 17.64 -4.17
C THR A 162 1.03 17.85 -2.87
N GLN A 163 0.39 17.50 -1.76
CA GLN A 163 1.01 17.40 -0.45
C GLN A 163 1.45 15.97 -0.08
N THR A 164 0.91 14.96 -0.77
CA THR A 164 1.04 13.55 -0.38
C THR A 164 1.70 12.72 -1.48
N PHE A 165 2.34 11.62 -1.09
CA PHE A 165 2.87 10.61 -2.01
C PHE A 165 1.84 9.54 -2.40
N GLY A 166 0.66 9.56 -1.79
CA GLY A 166 -0.47 8.69 -2.11
C GLY A 166 -1.15 9.03 -3.44
N LEU A 167 -0.35 9.42 -4.43
CA LEU A 167 -0.78 9.72 -5.77
C LEU A 167 -1.03 8.43 -6.56
N PHE A 168 -1.78 8.59 -7.64
CA PHE A 168 -1.93 7.56 -8.65
C PHE A 168 -0.56 7.21 -9.24
N LYS A 169 -0.11 5.97 -9.07
CA LYS A 169 1.26 5.52 -9.44
C LYS A 169 1.63 5.87 -10.88
N GLN A 170 0.66 5.79 -11.79
CA GLN A 170 0.84 6.07 -13.21
C GLN A 170 1.15 7.55 -13.44
N LEU A 171 0.63 8.48 -12.63
CA LEU A 171 1.00 9.89 -12.72
C LEU A 171 2.49 10.08 -12.42
N THR A 172 2.99 9.49 -11.33
CA THR A 172 4.42 9.58 -10.97
C THR A 172 5.29 8.95 -12.05
N LEU A 173 4.91 7.78 -12.57
CA LEU A 173 5.67 7.07 -13.61
C LEU A 173 5.66 7.79 -14.97
N GLN A 174 4.58 8.49 -15.31
CA GLN A 174 4.48 9.23 -16.58
C GLN A 174 4.93 10.69 -16.45
N SER A 175 5.27 11.15 -15.24
CA SER A 175 5.80 12.50 -15.01
C SER A 175 7.14 12.67 -15.72
N ASN A 176 7.22 13.70 -16.58
CA ASN A 176 8.45 14.07 -17.27
C ASN A 176 9.33 14.95 -16.39
N ILE A 177 8.71 15.69 -15.47
CA ILE A 177 9.39 16.56 -14.52
C ILE A 177 8.74 16.34 -13.16
N ILE A 178 9.55 16.02 -12.15
CA ILE A 178 9.12 15.99 -10.76
C ILE A 178 9.88 17.07 -10.00
N ILE A 179 9.14 17.99 -9.36
CA ILE A 179 9.71 19.07 -8.58
C ILE A 179 9.34 18.89 -7.11
N TYR A 180 10.36 18.66 -6.30
CA TYR A 180 10.22 18.52 -4.87
C TYR A 180 10.49 19.85 -4.18
N LYS A 181 9.46 20.36 -3.50
CA LYS A 181 9.53 21.45 -2.54
C LYS A 181 9.85 20.90 -1.15
N GLN A 182 9.84 21.78 -0.15
CA GLN A 182 10.08 21.36 1.22
C GLN A 182 9.09 20.25 1.63
N LEU A 183 9.59 19.17 2.22
CA LEU A 183 8.80 18.03 2.68
C LEU A 183 9.00 17.83 4.18
N SER A 184 7.97 17.31 4.86
CA SER A 184 8.07 17.01 6.28
C SER A 184 8.80 15.69 6.49
N THR A 185 9.53 15.57 7.60
CA THR A 185 10.19 14.32 8.01
C THR A 185 9.21 13.16 8.10
N ILE A 186 7.96 13.42 8.52
CA ILE A 186 6.90 12.41 8.59
C ILE A 186 6.58 11.85 7.19
N LEU A 187 6.39 12.72 6.19
CA LEU A 187 6.12 12.29 4.82
C LEU A 187 7.29 11.48 4.25
N LEU A 188 8.52 11.96 4.45
CA LEU A 188 9.73 11.28 3.98
C LEU A 188 9.98 9.93 4.68
N ASN A 189 9.56 9.78 5.94
CA ASN A 189 9.68 8.52 6.69
C ASN A 189 8.62 7.48 6.27
N ARG A 190 7.46 7.94 5.78
CA ARG A 190 6.40 7.06 5.29
C ARG A 190 6.78 6.43 3.95
N GLU A 191 7.49 7.18 3.11
CA GLU A 191 7.86 6.73 1.77
C GLU A 191 9.16 5.92 1.80
N ARG A 192 9.05 4.63 2.10
CA ARG A 192 10.21 3.73 2.31
C ARG A 192 10.84 3.23 1.01
N ASN A 193 10.10 3.22 -0.10
CA ASN A 193 10.49 2.56 -1.33
C ASN A 193 11.09 3.50 -2.39
N ASP A 194 11.06 4.81 -2.14
CA ASP A 194 11.56 5.79 -3.10
C ASP A 194 13.06 6.05 -2.87
N LYS A 195 13.89 5.53 -3.79
CA LYS A 195 15.35 5.71 -3.78
C LYS A 195 15.75 7.18 -3.93
N PHE A 196 14.98 7.98 -4.68
CA PHE A 196 15.24 9.40 -4.82
C PHE A 196 15.03 10.09 -3.47
N LEU A 197 13.88 9.89 -2.84
CA LEU A 197 13.57 10.51 -1.55
C LEU A 197 14.56 10.11 -0.47
N SER A 198 14.97 8.84 -0.40
CA SER A 198 15.97 8.40 0.58
C SER A 198 17.34 9.06 0.36
N ASN A 199 17.76 9.27 -0.89
CA ASN A 199 19.01 9.95 -1.23
C ASN A 199 18.97 11.45 -0.89
N PHE A 200 17.83 12.11 -1.12
CA PHE A 200 17.69 13.57 -0.97
C PHE A 200 16.95 14.02 0.29
N LYS A 201 16.55 13.09 1.17
CA LYS A 201 15.75 13.33 2.38
C LYS A 201 16.19 14.56 3.18
N HIS A 202 17.45 14.58 3.58
CA HIS A 202 18.01 15.63 4.44
C HIS A 202 18.04 17.02 3.77
N LEU A 203 18.02 17.08 2.43
CA LEU A 203 17.85 18.33 1.71
C LEU A 203 16.39 18.75 1.65
N LEU A 204 15.51 17.82 1.31
CA LEU A 204 14.08 18.06 1.15
C LEU A 204 13.45 18.62 2.44
N GLU A 205 13.94 18.19 3.61
CA GLU A 205 13.54 18.72 4.92
C GLU A 205 13.95 20.21 5.12
N LYS A 206 15.08 20.61 4.54
CA LYS A 206 15.73 21.92 4.76
C LYS A 206 15.55 22.89 3.59
N LEU A 207 14.81 22.52 2.54
CA LEU A 207 14.56 23.41 1.42
C LEU A 207 13.83 24.67 1.89
N ASN A 208 14.31 25.83 1.44
CA ASN A 208 13.61 27.08 1.68
C ASN A 208 12.44 27.25 0.68
N ARG A 209 11.55 28.20 0.96
CA ARG A 209 10.40 28.50 0.08
C ARG A 209 10.79 28.90 -1.34
N ASN A 210 11.99 29.41 -1.56
CA ASN A 210 12.46 29.89 -2.87
C ASN A 210 13.32 28.88 -3.63
N THR A 211 13.43 27.65 -3.13
CA THR A 211 14.23 26.58 -3.73
C THR A 211 13.42 25.31 -3.90
N ALA A 212 13.77 24.53 -4.92
CA ALA A 212 13.23 23.20 -5.13
C ALA A 212 14.33 22.27 -5.61
N ILE A 213 14.14 20.97 -5.44
CA ILE A 213 14.90 19.95 -6.16
C ILE A 213 14.05 19.52 -7.35
N ILE A 214 14.65 19.43 -8.53
CA ILE A 214 13.99 18.98 -9.75
C ILE A 214 14.64 17.68 -10.21
N GLU A 215 13.81 16.74 -10.64
CA GLU A 215 14.16 15.54 -11.39
C GLU A 215 13.50 15.65 -12.77
N MET A 216 14.29 15.51 -13.83
CA MET A 216 13.80 15.58 -15.22
C MET A 216 14.08 14.26 -15.94
N THR A 217 13.05 13.76 -16.63
CA THR A 217 13.02 12.52 -17.42
C THR A 217 12.46 12.82 -18.82
N ILE A 218 13.12 13.75 -19.52
CA ILE A 218 12.68 14.20 -20.85
C ILE A 218 13.62 13.61 -21.90
N PRO A 219 13.11 12.84 -22.88
CA PRO A 219 13.92 12.37 -24.01
C PRO A 219 14.64 13.54 -24.70
N GLY A 220 15.93 13.38 -24.96
CA GLY A 220 16.76 14.42 -25.60
C GLY A 220 17.35 15.48 -24.65
N TYR A 221 16.93 15.51 -23.38
CA TYR A 221 17.59 16.28 -22.33
C TYR A 221 18.42 15.36 -21.44
N LYS A 222 19.46 15.90 -20.79
CA LYS A 222 20.20 15.13 -19.78
C LYS A 222 19.26 14.86 -18.61
N SER A 223 18.78 13.63 -18.50
CA SER A 223 18.10 13.18 -17.29
C SER A 223 18.99 13.50 -16.09
N GLY A 224 18.42 14.16 -15.10
CA GLY A 224 19.24 14.79 -14.08
C GLY A 224 18.44 15.26 -12.89
N VAL A 225 19.17 15.37 -11.78
CA VAL A 225 18.70 15.95 -10.54
C VAL A 225 19.43 17.27 -10.33
N GLY A 226 18.68 18.32 -10.03
CA GLY A 226 19.26 19.64 -9.84
C GLY A 226 18.47 20.51 -8.89
N ARG A 227 18.91 21.75 -8.76
CA ARG A 227 18.25 22.77 -7.94
C ARG A 227 17.54 23.78 -8.84
N LEU A 228 16.35 24.18 -8.42
CA LEU A 228 15.62 25.32 -8.99
C LEU A 228 15.63 26.47 -8.00
N LYS A 229 15.98 27.67 -8.49
CA LYS A 229 15.79 28.93 -7.76
C LYS A 229 14.57 29.64 -8.32
N LEU A 230 13.58 29.89 -7.46
CA LEU A 230 12.27 30.38 -7.87
C LEU A 230 12.23 31.88 -8.11
N GLY A 231 13.08 32.68 -7.44
CA GLY A 231 12.95 34.16 -7.43
C GLY A 231 11.69 34.63 -6.70
N ASP A 232 11.31 35.89 -6.87
CA ASP A 232 10.12 36.48 -6.24
C ASP A 232 8.83 36.07 -6.95
N PRO A 233 7.70 35.88 -6.23
CA PRO A 233 6.39 35.60 -6.85
C PRO A 233 6.07 36.59 -7.97
N PRO A 234 5.32 36.19 -9.02
CA PRO A 234 4.82 37.16 -9.98
C PRO A 234 4.05 38.27 -9.24
N SER A 235 4.23 39.53 -9.63
CA SER A 235 3.64 40.68 -8.92
C SER A 235 2.10 40.64 -8.88
N TRP A 236 1.49 39.94 -9.83
CA TRP A 236 0.05 39.70 -9.91
C TRP A 236 -0.43 38.50 -9.07
N TYR A 237 0.48 37.72 -8.46
CA TYR A 237 0.10 36.60 -7.60
C TYR A 237 -0.34 37.11 -6.23
N THR A 238 -1.66 37.20 -6.04
CA THR A 238 -2.30 37.75 -4.83
C THR A 238 -2.94 36.67 -3.95
N SER A 239 -3.46 37.08 -2.79
CA SER A 239 -4.23 36.20 -1.89
C SER A 239 -5.46 35.61 -2.57
N ILE A 240 -6.07 36.33 -3.51
CA ILE A 240 -7.20 35.85 -4.32
C ILE A 240 -6.84 34.55 -5.03
N LEU A 241 -5.63 34.46 -5.60
CA LEU A 241 -5.18 33.24 -6.27
C LEU A 241 -4.76 32.14 -5.30
N SER A 242 -4.19 32.51 -4.15
CA SER A 242 -3.70 31.51 -3.19
C SER A 242 -4.80 30.90 -2.32
N GLU A 243 -5.93 31.60 -2.16
CA GLU A 243 -7.04 31.20 -1.28
C GLU A 243 -8.31 30.81 -2.06
N SER A 244 -8.27 30.81 -3.38
CA SER A 244 -9.43 30.52 -4.24
C SER A 244 -10.08 29.16 -4.04
N PHE A 245 -9.32 28.19 -3.50
CA PHE A 245 -9.79 26.84 -3.21
C PHE A 245 -10.16 26.63 -1.74
N LYS A 246 -10.13 27.69 -0.90
CA LYS A 246 -10.42 27.59 0.53
C LYS A 246 -11.84 27.10 0.83
N ASP A 247 -12.79 27.52 0.01
CA ASP A 247 -14.21 27.20 0.15
C ASP A 247 -14.69 26.14 -0.86
N VAL A 248 -13.76 25.60 -1.67
CA VAL A 248 -14.08 24.48 -2.55
C VAL A 248 -14.11 23.22 -1.69
N ASP A 249 -15.31 22.67 -1.53
CA ASP A 249 -15.48 21.35 -0.91
C ASP A 249 -14.85 20.28 -1.82
N LEU A 250 -13.56 20.01 -1.60
CA LEU A 250 -12.81 18.99 -2.34
C LEU A 250 -13.39 17.59 -2.12
N ASP A 251 -14.11 17.41 -1.01
CA ASP A 251 -14.83 16.20 -0.66
C ASP A 251 -16.29 16.24 -1.12
N PHE A 252 -16.73 17.22 -1.92
CA PHE A 252 -18.13 17.35 -2.36
C PHE A 252 -18.71 16.06 -2.93
N GLU A 253 -17.94 15.32 -3.73
CA GLU A 253 -18.38 14.01 -4.25
C GLU A 253 -18.41 12.93 -3.17
N ALA A 254 -17.50 12.96 -2.20
CA ALA A 254 -17.51 12.04 -1.05
C ALA A 254 -18.68 12.35 -0.10
N HIS A 255 -18.96 13.62 0.17
CA HIS A 255 -20.13 14.09 0.91
C HIS A 255 -21.42 13.73 0.18
N LYS A 256 -21.52 14.00 -1.13
CA LYS A 256 -22.66 13.60 -1.95
C LYS A 256 -22.86 12.07 -1.96
N LEU A 257 -21.79 11.28 -1.99
CA LEU A 257 -21.86 9.82 -1.85
C LEU A 257 -22.28 9.39 -0.43
N ALA A 258 -21.82 10.08 0.60
CA ALA A 258 -22.20 9.84 2.00
C ALA A 258 -23.67 10.17 2.22
N ASP A 259 -24.14 11.33 1.77
CA ASP A 259 -25.52 11.78 1.80
C ASP A 259 -26.43 10.82 1.02
N ARG A 260 -25.99 10.40 -0.18
CA ARG A 260 -26.69 9.39 -0.97
C ARG A 260 -26.83 8.07 -0.22
N ARG A 261 -25.76 7.60 0.45
CA ARG A 261 -25.81 6.39 1.27
C ARG A 261 -26.72 6.56 2.49
N MET A 262 -26.66 7.71 3.17
CA MET A 262 -27.53 7.99 4.32
C MET A 262 -29.00 7.99 3.91
N ARG A 263 -29.33 8.63 2.78
CA ARG A 263 -30.67 8.63 2.20
C ARG A 263 -31.16 7.22 1.85
N ILE A 264 -30.33 6.41 1.18
CA ILE A 264 -30.64 4.99 0.89
C ILE A 264 -30.97 4.22 2.16
N LYS A 265 -30.15 4.39 3.22
CA LYS A 265 -30.38 3.74 4.51
C LYS A 265 -31.66 4.22 5.19
N GLN A 266 -31.97 5.50 5.10
CA GLN A 266 -33.17 6.08 5.68
C GLN A 266 -34.42 5.51 5.01
N VAL A 267 -34.47 5.53 3.68
CA VAL A 267 -35.59 4.95 2.91
C VAL A 267 -35.75 3.46 3.20
N ALA A 268 -34.66 2.70 3.24
CA ALA A 268 -34.71 1.28 3.59
C ALA A 268 -35.30 1.05 4.99
N LYS A 269 -34.93 1.87 5.98
CA LYS A 269 -35.50 1.80 7.33
C LYS A 269 -36.99 2.15 7.36
N GLU A 270 -37.41 3.16 6.61
CA GLU A 270 -38.83 3.55 6.50
C GLU A 270 -39.67 2.44 5.86
N LEU A 271 -39.23 1.89 4.73
CA LEU A 271 -39.91 0.78 4.06
C LEU A 271 -40.04 -0.45 4.96
N TYR A 272 -38.98 -0.79 5.69
CA TYR A 272 -39.01 -1.89 6.64
C TYR A 272 -40.02 -1.65 7.79
N LYS A 273 -40.07 -0.41 8.33
CA LYS A 273 -41.05 -0.03 9.35
C LYS A 273 -42.49 -0.07 8.83
N ASP A 274 -42.70 0.24 7.56
CA ASP A 274 -43.99 0.14 6.88
C ASP A 274 -44.39 -1.32 6.58
N GLY A 275 -43.59 -2.30 6.99
CA GLY A 275 -43.86 -3.74 6.79
C GLY A 275 -43.54 -4.23 5.38
N ILE A 276 -42.80 -3.44 4.58
CA ILE A 276 -42.39 -3.84 3.23
C ILE A 276 -41.19 -4.76 3.34
N ILE A 277 -41.47 -6.06 3.28
CA ILE A 277 -40.48 -7.13 3.39
C ILE A 277 -40.24 -7.71 1.99
N PRO A 278 -39.06 -7.47 1.38
CA PRO A 278 -38.73 -8.07 0.10
C PRO A 278 -38.52 -9.58 0.27
N ASP A 279 -38.98 -10.34 -0.72
CA ASP A 279 -38.71 -11.77 -0.82
C ASP A 279 -37.78 -12.01 -2.01
N ALA A 280 -36.56 -12.45 -1.73
CA ALA A 280 -35.54 -12.68 -2.75
C ALA A 280 -35.96 -13.77 -3.77
N LYS A 281 -36.88 -14.67 -3.40
CA LYS A 281 -37.35 -15.76 -4.26
C LYS A 281 -38.51 -15.33 -5.17
N ASP A 282 -39.23 -14.27 -4.80
CA ASP A 282 -40.38 -13.78 -5.55
C ASP A 282 -40.01 -12.53 -6.37
N LYS A 283 -39.62 -12.76 -7.63
CA LYS A 283 -39.28 -11.69 -8.57
C LYS A 283 -40.43 -10.71 -8.76
N THR A 284 -41.68 -11.16 -8.74
CA THR A 284 -42.86 -10.30 -8.94
C THR A 284 -43.01 -9.33 -7.78
N LYS A 285 -42.84 -9.80 -6.53
CA LYS A 285 -42.82 -8.91 -5.36
C LYS A 285 -41.65 -7.92 -5.40
N LEU A 286 -40.45 -8.36 -5.80
CA LEU A 286 -39.33 -7.43 -5.96
C LEU A 286 -39.61 -6.35 -7.01
N TYR A 287 -40.24 -6.70 -8.13
CA TYR A 287 -40.66 -5.71 -9.13
C TYR A 287 -41.73 -4.76 -8.59
N ALA A 288 -42.71 -5.26 -7.84
CA ALA A 288 -43.74 -4.45 -7.23
C ALA A 288 -43.14 -3.46 -6.21
N ILE A 289 -42.22 -3.90 -5.35
CA ILE A 289 -41.52 -3.04 -4.40
C ILE A 289 -40.67 -1.99 -5.13
N ARG A 290 -39.99 -2.37 -6.22
CA ARG A 290 -39.25 -1.40 -7.05
C ARG A 290 -40.16 -0.33 -7.65
N GLY A 291 -41.34 -0.72 -8.12
CA GLY A 291 -42.37 0.22 -8.59
C GLY A 291 -42.82 1.15 -7.47
N TYR A 292 -43.18 0.58 -6.32
CA TYR A 292 -43.59 1.33 -5.13
C TYR A 292 -42.54 2.35 -4.68
N ILE A 293 -41.26 1.98 -4.65
CA ILE A 293 -40.17 2.92 -4.28
C ILE A 293 -40.10 4.08 -5.28
N ARG A 294 -40.25 3.82 -6.58
CA ARG A 294 -40.25 4.89 -7.58
C ARG A 294 -41.45 5.80 -7.47
N ASP A 295 -42.62 5.25 -7.16
CA ASP A 295 -43.86 6.03 -7.08
C ASP A 295 -43.89 6.85 -5.78
N LYS A 296 -43.52 6.26 -4.65
CA LYS A 296 -43.50 6.93 -3.33
C LYS A 296 -42.40 7.98 -3.21
N TYR A 297 -41.24 7.73 -3.81
CA TYR A 297 -40.07 8.61 -3.77
C TYR A 297 -39.75 9.16 -5.17
N PHE A 298 -40.78 9.52 -5.94
CA PHE A 298 -40.64 9.98 -7.32
C PHE A 298 -39.75 11.23 -7.44
N ASP A 299 -39.97 12.22 -6.56
CA ASP A 299 -39.22 13.47 -6.52
C ASP A 299 -37.73 13.25 -6.22
N ASP A 300 -37.42 12.13 -5.56
CA ASP A 300 -36.09 11.79 -5.12
C ASP A 300 -35.21 11.20 -6.24
N LYS A 301 -35.81 10.81 -7.37
CA LYS A 301 -35.16 10.32 -8.60
C LYS A 301 -34.13 9.20 -8.37
N PHE A 302 -34.48 8.19 -7.58
CA PHE A 302 -33.60 7.03 -7.38
C PHE A 302 -33.33 6.26 -8.67
N THR A 303 -32.04 5.98 -8.93
CA THR A 303 -31.61 5.08 -10.00
C THR A 303 -31.89 3.60 -9.65
N ASN A 304 -31.94 2.72 -10.66
CA ASN A 304 -32.13 1.27 -10.45
C ASN A 304 -31.07 0.63 -9.53
N GLN A 305 -29.86 1.19 -9.56
CA GLN A 305 -28.77 0.74 -8.68
C GLN A 305 -29.06 1.11 -7.23
N GLU A 306 -29.56 2.32 -6.96
CA GLU A 306 -29.92 2.74 -5.60
C GLU A 306 -31.11 1.96 -5.07
N ILE A 307 -32.12 1.70 -5.90
CA ILE A 307 -33.26 0.88 -5.48
C ILE A 307 -32.79 -0.52 -5.10
N SER A 308 -31.84 -1.10 -5.84
CA SER A 308 -31.24 -2.38 -5.48
C SER A 308 -30.49 -2.31 -4.14
N GLN A 309 -29.74 -1.23 -3.90
CA GLN A 309 -29.05 -1.01 -2.62
C GLN A 309 -30.01 -0.80 -1.44
N ILE A 310 -31.15 -0.13 -1.66
CA ILE A 310 -32.22 0.01 -0.65
C ILE A 310 -32.72 -1.39 -0.26
N LEU A 311 -33.02 -2.25 -1.24
CA LEU A 311 -33.49 -3.61 -1.00
C LEU A 311 -32.45 -4.47 -0.26
N GLU A 312 -31.18 -4.41 -0.68
CA GLU A 312 -30.06 -5.07 0.01
C GLU A 312 -29.96 -4.63 1.48
N TYR A 313 -30.16 -3.33 1.74
CA TYR A 313 -30.14 -2.81 3.09
C TYR A 313 -31.32 -3.32 3.93
N ILE A 314 -32.52 -3.44 3.35
CA ILE A 314 -33.67 -4.06 4.03
C ILE A 314 -33.37 -5.51 4.40
N PHE A 315 -32.80 -6.30 3.48
CA PHE A 315 -32.37 -7.67 3.79
C PHE A 315 -31.35 -7.72 4.92
N SER A 316 -30.41 -6.78 4.97
CA SER A 316 -29.43 -6.71 6.06
C SER A 316 -30.07 -6.39 7.42
N ILE A 317 -31.11 -5.55 7.46
CA ILE A 317 -31.88 -5.26 8.67
C ILE A 317 -32.62 -6.53 9.13
N MET A 318 -33.26 -7.25 8.20
CA MET A 318 -33.95 -8.50 8.50
C MET A 318 -33.00 -9.56 9.07
N TYR A 319 -31.83 -9.72 8.46
CA TYR A 319 -30.84 -10.70 8.90
C TYR A 319 -30.36 -10.42 10.33
N LYS A 320 -29.99 -9.17 10.63
CA LYS A 320 -29.60 -8.76 11.99
C LYS A 320 -30.70 -9.01 13.00
N TYR A 321 -31.95 -8.71 12.66
CA TYR A 321 -33.09 -8.94 13.56
C TYR A 321 -33.31 -10.43 13.85
N VAL A 322 -33.01 -11.32 12.90
CA VAL A 322 -33.04 -12.79 13.12
C VAL A 322 -31.87 -13.21 14.00
N GLU A 323 -30.66 -12.72 13.72
CA GLU A 323 -29.45 -13.02 14.50
C GLU A 323 -29.60 -12.57 15.97
N ASP A 324 -30.11 -11.35 16.20
CA ASP A 324 -30.38 -10.82 17.54
C ASP A 324 -31.47 -11.64 18.28
N LYS A 325 -32.45 -12.19 17.54
CA LYS A 325 -33.46 -13.09 18.12
C LYS A 325 -32.88 -14.46 18.47
N ASP A 326 -32.02 -15.00 17.63
CA ASP A 326 -31.38 -16.29 17.89
C ASP A 326 -30.39 -16.19 19.05
N ILE A 327 -29.67 -15.07 19.19
CA ILE A 327 -28.81 -14.77 20.34
C ILE A 327 -29.65 -14.62 21.61
N ASN A 328 -30.75 -13.86 21.59
CA ASN A 328 -31.60 -13.68 22.76
C ASN A 328 -32.37 -14.96 23.15
N ASN A 329 -32.71 -15.83 22.19
CA ASN A 329 -33.31 -17.13 22.47
C ASN A 329 -32.30 -18.13 23.05
N ASN A 330 -31.02 -18.02 22.69
CA ASN A 330 -29.95 -18.85 23.25
C ASN A 330 -29.42 -18.33 24.60
N ASN A 331 -29.61 -17.04 24.90
CA ASN A 331 -29.20 -16.41 26.16
C ASN A 331 -30.31 -16.39 27.23
N GLN A 332 -31.46 -17.01 26.97
CA GLN A 332 -32.56 -17.07 27.94
C GLN A 332 -32.38 -18.14 29.05
N GLU A 333 -31.19 -18.76 29.16
CA GLU A 333 -30.83 -19.65 30.29
C GLU A 333 -29.85 -19.04 31.30
N ASP A 334 -29.28 -17.85 31.10
CA ASP A 334 -28.48 -17.21 32.16
C ASP A 334 -28.57 -15.68 32.05
N ASN A 335 -29.37 -15.08 32.94
CA ASN A 335 -29.22 -13.67 33.27
C ASN A 335 -28.09 -13.53 34.29
N ASP A 336 -26.98 -12.89 33.90
CA ASP A 336 -26.64 -11.59 34.46
C ASP A 336 -25.42 -10.97 33.75
N GLU A 337 -25.48 -9.63 33.68
CA GLU A 337 -24.47 -8.65 33.29
C GLU A 337 -24.28 -8.31 31.79
N ASN A 338 -24.79 -7.11 31.48
CA ASN A 338 -24.50 -6.30 30.31
C ASN A 338 -23.01 -5.96 30.22
N GLU A 339 -22.34 -6.38 29.14
CA GLU A 339 -21.16 -5.68 28.62
C GLU A 339 -21.38 -5.31 27.14
N ASP A 340 -21.28 -4.01 26.87
CA ASP A 340 -21.41 -3.37 25.56
C ASP A 340 -20.43 -3.94 24.51
N GLU A 341 -20.97 -4.41 23.37
CA GLU A 341 -20.20 -4.96 22.24
C GLU A 341 -19.25 -3.95 21.56
N ASP A 342 -19.41 -2.64 21.80
CA ASP A 342 -18.51 -1.62 21.28
C ASP A 342 -17.17 -1.52 22.05
N ASN A 343 -17.04 -2.18 23.21
CA ASN A 343 -15.78 -2.26 23.97
C ASN A 343 -14.89 -3.46 23.58
N ILE A 344 -15.44 -4.50 22.96
CA ILE A 344 -14.68 -5.72 22.61
C ILE A 344 -13.76 -5.49 21.40
N LYS A 345 -14.09 -4.51 20.54
CA LYS A 345 -13.24 -4.16 19.39
C LYS A 345 -12.10 -3.20 19.72
N ASN A 346 -12.08 -2.59 20.90
CA ASN A 346 -11.09 -1.56 21.28
C ASN A 346 -10.38 -1.80 22.63
N LYS A 347 -10.62 -2.89 23.37
CA LYS A 347 -9.73 -3.27 24.47
C LYS A 347 -8.44 -3.89 23.91
N PHE A 348 -7.52 -3.01 23.53
CA PHE A 348 -6.10 -3.33 23.41
C PHE A 348 -5.62 -3.79 24.79
N VAL A 349 -5.44 -5.10 24.97
CA VAL A 349 -4.77 -5.62 26.16
C VAL A 349 -3.29 -5.37 25.97
N ASP A 350 -2.74 -4.40 26.70
CA ASP A 350 -1.30 -4.23 26.84
C ASP A 350 -0.72 -5.49 27.47
N ILE A 351 0.33 -6.03 26.84
CA ILE A 351 1.10 -7.13 27.40
C ILE A 351 1.84 -6.64 28.64
N THR A 352 1.79 -7.40 29.72
CA THR A 352 2.54 -7.06 30.93
C THR A 352 3.96 -7.62 30.87
N ASP A 353 4.92 -6.97 31.53
CA ASP A 353 6.30 -7.47 31.63
C ASP A 353 6.35 -8.90 32.19
N LYS A 354 5.43 -9.22 33.09
CA LYS A 354 5.27 -10.55 33.67
C LYS A 354 4.82 -11.60 32.66
N GLU A 355 3.98 -11.22 31.69
CA GLU A 355 3.58 -12.14 30.61
C GLU A 355 4.71 -12.38 29.61
N LEU A 356 5.56 -11.37 29.38
CA LEU A 356 6.80 -11.52 28.59
C LEU A 356 7.81 -12.41 29.29
N GLU A 357 8.04 -12.20 30.59
CA GLU A 357 8.93 -13.02 31.42
C GLU A 357 8.49 -14.49 31.44
N ILE A 358 7.19 -14.76 31.62
CA ILE A 358 6.64 -16.12 31.55
C ILE A 358 6.86 -16.74 30.17
N ALA A 359 6.69 -15.97 29.10
CA ALA A 359 6.92 -16.46 27.74
C ALA A 359 8.41 -16.77 27.47
N GLU A 360 9.32 -15.95 28.01
CA GLU A 360 10.77 -16.17 27.92
C GLU A 360 11.20 -17.42 28.69
N LEU A 361 10.71 -17.57 29.94
CA LEU A 361 10.95 -18.77 30.75
C LEU A 361 10.44 -20.03 30.06
N PHE A 362 9.25 -19.97 29.46
CA PHE A 362 8.67 -21.11 28.74
C PHE A 362 9.53 -21.46 27.51
N ALA A 363 9.98 -20.45 26.78
CA ALA A 363 10.85 -20.62 25.63
C ALA A 363 12.27 -21.12 26.00
N SER A 364 12.71 -20.95 27.25
CA SER A 364 13.96 -21.54 27.76
C SER A 364 13.86 -23.02 28.14
N GLY A 365 12.72 -23.68 27.86
CA GLY A 365 12.49 -25.10 28.12
C GLY A 365 11.85 -25.40 29.48
N LYS A 366 11.35 -24.39 30.19
CA LYS A 366 10.64 -24.60 31.46
C LYS A 366 9.30 -25.28 31.26
N THR A 367 9.08 -26.37 31.99
CA THR A 367 7.87 -27.19 31.91
C THR A 367 6.75 -26.60 32.77
N SER A 368 5.52 -27.07 32.57
CA SER A 368 4.40 -26.72 33.44
C SER A 368 4.65 -27.05 34.92
N HIS A 369 5.49 -28.05 35.21
CA HIS A 369 5.89 -28.39 36.58
C HIS A 369 6.82 -27.31 37.16
N ASP A 370 7.84 -26.88 36.40
CA ASP A 370 8.72 -25.78 36.83
C ASP A 370 7.93 -24.50 37.13
N PHE A 371 6.93 -24.19 36.31
CA PHE A 371 6.08 -23.02 36.53
C PHE A 371 5.25 -23.12 37.81
N ASN A 372 4.73 -24.32 38.12
CA ASN A 372 4.02 -24.54 39.38
C ASN A 372 4.95 -24.36 40.59
N ASP A 373 6.20 -24.84 40.51
CA ASP A 373 7.22 -24.67 41.56
C ASP A 373 7.61 -23.20 41.74
N MET A 374 7.53 -22.41 40.66
CA MET A 374 7.70 -20.94 40.67
C MET A 374 6.43 -20.19 41.10
N GLY A 375 5.37 -20.89 41.51
CA GLY A 375 4.11 -20.31 42.00
C GLY A 375 3.18 -19.80 40.91
N TYR A 376 3.42 -20.15 39.65
CA TYR A 376 2.54 -19.79 38.54
C TYR A 376 1.48 -20.86 38.30
N ASN A 377 0.22 -20.43 38.19
CA ASN A 377 -0.86 -21.31 37.76
C ASN A 377 -0.72 -21.64 36.28
N ALA A 378 -0.74 -22.93 35.91
CA ALA A 378 -0.63 -23.39 34.52
C ALA A 378 -1.61 -22.70 33.54
N ARG A 379 -2.85 -22.38 33.97
CA ARG A 379 -3.83 -21.65 33.16
C ARG A 379 -3.39 -20.20 32.90
N ASN A 380 -2.74 -19.57 33.87
CA ASN A 380 -2.18 -18.22 33.73
C ASN A 380 -0.91 -18.22 32.87
N VAL A 381 -0.09 -19.25 32.96
CA VAL A 381 1.10 -19.43 32.10
C VAL A 381 0.69 -19.55 30.64
N MET A 382 -0.29 -20.42 30.34
CA MET A 382 -0.79 -20.58 28.98
C MET A 382 -1.48 -19.31 28.45
N LYS A 383 -2.15 -18.55 29.35
CA LYS A 383 -2.73 -17.25 29.00
C LYS A 383 -1.64 -16.22 28.68
N ALA A 384 -0.60 -16.14 29.49
CA ALA A 384 0.55 -15.26 29.29
C ALA A 384 1.27 -15.57 27.98
N ILE A 385 1.61 -16.84 27.74
CA ILE A 385 2.23 -17.29 26.48
C ILE A 385 1.35 -16.91 25.28
N ARG A 386 0.05 -17.19 25.34
CA ARG A 386 -0.90 -16.83 24.27
C ARG A 386 -0.93 -15.32 24.03
N ASN A 387 -0.94 -14.51 25.08
CA ASN A 387 -0.95 -13.05 24.99
C ASN A 387 0.37 -12.52 24.40
N SER A 388 1.51 -13.04 24.85
CA SER A 388 2.84 -12.71 24.36
C SER A 388 3.03 -13.05 22.89
N LEU A 389 2.57 -14.23 22.49
CA LEU A 389 2.58 -14.63 21.10
C LEU A 389 1.65 -13.75 20.26
N ASN A 390 0.41 -13.51 20.70
CA ASN A 390 -0.52 -12.62 19.99
C ASN A 390 0.02 -11.19 19.83
N PHE A 391 0.73 -10.67 20.84
CA PHE A 391 1.41 -9.39 20.79
C PHE A 391 2.52 -9.37 19.74
N LEU A 392 3.39 -10.39 19.73
CA LEU A 392 4.40 -10.58 18.69
C LEU A 392 3.73 -10.64 17.31
N PHE A 393 2.71 -11.48 17.11
CA PHE A 393 1.98 -11.59 15.84
C PHE A 393 1.30 -10.29 15.39
N ARG A 394 0.88 -9.42 16.31
CA ARG A 394 0.28 -8.11 15.99
C ARG A 394 1.28 -7.12 15.43
N ILE A 395 2.54 -7.17 15.86
CA ILE A 395 3.63 -6.40 15.23
C ILE A 395 3.81 -6.82 13.75
N TYR A 396 3.40 -8.04 13.40
CA TYR A 396 3.65 -8.68 12.10
C TYR A 396 2.45 -8.78 11.13
N LYS A 397 1.25 -8.24 11.43
CA LYS A 397 0.05 -8.54 10.61
C LYS A 397 -0.27 -7.51 9.50
N THR A 398 -0.24 -7.97 8.25
CA THR A 398 -1.13 -7.50 7.14
C THR A 398 -2.01 -8.66 6.65
N LYS A 399 -3.33 -8.45 6.53
CA LYS A 399 -4.31 -9.47 6.10
C LYS A 399 -4.18 -9.82 4.60
N SER A 400 -4.33 -11.09 4.24
CA SER A 400 -4.85 -11.48 2.92
C SER A 400 -5.82 -12.65 3.03
N GLU A 401 -6.99 -12.51 2.43
CA GLU A 401 -8.02 -13.55 2.30
C GLU A 401 -7.83 -14.28 0.96
N SER A 402 -7.30 -15.50 1.00
CA SER A 402 -7.56 -16.49 -0.05
C SER A 402 -7.33 -17.89 0.49
N ASP A 403 -8.36 -18.73 0.43
CA ASP A 403 -8.24 -20.18 0.64
C ASP A 403 -7.46 -20.80 -0.53
N LYS A 404 -6.14 -20.75 -0.44
CA LYS A 404 -5.25 -21.45 -1.35
C LYS A 404 -4.90 -22.81 -0.76
N GLU A 405 -4.71 -23.78 -1.63
CA GLU A 405 -4.33 -25.15 -1.31
C GLU A 405 -3.12 -25.26 -0.36
N GLY A 406 -2.19 -24.30 -0.42
CA GLY A 406 -1.09 -24.17 0.55
C GLY A 406 -1.57 -24.10 2.00
N ASN A 407 -2.67 -23.37 2.29
CA ASN A 407 -3.24 -23.28 3.63
C ASN A 407 -3.71 -24.64 4.17
N LYS A 408 -4.22 -25.52 3.29
CA LYS A 408 -4.63 -26.88 3.70
C LYS A 408 -3.41 -27.69 4.14
N TYR A 409 -2.30 -27.60 3.41
CA TYR A 409 -1.06 -28.29 3.77
C TYR A 409 -0.40 -27.73 5.01
N GLU A 410 -0.42 -26.41 5.20
CA GLU A 410 0.07 -25.82 6.44
C GLU A 410 -0.72 -26.30 7.67
N ARG A 411 -2.05 -26.46 7.54
CA ARG A 411 -2.87 -27.04 8.62
C ARG A 411 -2.50 -28.50 8.89
N LEU A 412 -2.27 -29.30 7.84
CA LEU A 412 -1.84 -30.69 7.99
C LEU A 412 -0.50 -30.79 8.73
N ILE A 413 0.48 -29.96 8.35
CA ILE A 413 1.81 -29.92 9.01
C ILE A 413 1.68 -29.42 10.45
N ALA A 414 0.82 -28.43 10.70
CA ALA A 414 0.57 -27.95 12.04
C ALA A 414 -0.02 -29.06 12.94
N ASN A 415 -1.01 -29.79 12.42
CA ASN A 415 -1.61 -30.92 13.13
C ASN A 415 -0.57 -32.02 13.39
N PHE A 416 0.31 -32.32 12.42
CA PHE A 416 1.40 -33.27 12.61
C PHE A 416 2.30 -32.88 13.79
N PHE A 417 2.75 -31.62 13.86
CA PHE A 417 3.56 -31.16 15.00
C PHE A 417 2.79 -31.24 16.33
N ILE A 418 1.50 -30.93 16.33
CA ILE A 418 0.67 -31.04 17.53
C ILE A 418 0.53 -32.51 17.97
N GLU A 419 0.33 -33.44 17.02
CA GLU A 419 0.21 -34.88 17.28
C GLU A 419 1.52 -35.50 17.78
N THR A 420 2.67 -35.02 17.31
CA THR A 420 3.98 -35.40 17.86
C THR A 420 4.25 -34.76 19.23
N GLY A 421 3.33 -33.93 19.72
CA GLY A 421 3.35 -33.22 21.00
C GLY A 421 4.27 -32.00 21.03
N ASP A 422 4.66 -31.51 19.86
CA ASP A 422 5.31 -30.21 19.71
C ASP A 422 4.25 -29.09 19.67
N TYR A 423 4.69 -27.84 19.68
CA TYR A 423 3.83 -26.69 19.49
C TYR A 423 4.16 -25.99 18.18
N CYS A 424 3.17 -25.52 17.43
CA CYS A 424 3.43 -24.76 16.22
C CYS A 424 2.48 -23.59 16.04
N MET A 425 2.95 -22.59 15.30
CA MET A 425 2.24 -21.36 15.03
C MET A 425 2.32 -21.02 13.56
N ARG A 426 1.16 -20.91 12.91
CA ARG A 426 1.05 -20.61 11.49
C ARG A 426 0.98 -19.10 11.25
N ALA A 427 1.70 -18.59 10.25
CA ALA A 427 1.58 -17.22 9.81
C ALA A 427 0.17 -16.98 9.23
N LEU A 428 -0.56 -15.98 9.73
CA LEU A 428 -1.93 -15.67 9.32
C LEU A 428 -2.06 -15.13 7.88
N ALA A 429 -0.93 -14.93 7.17
CA ALA A 429 -0.86 -14.29 5.86
C ALA A 429 -0.08 -15.08 4.80
N SER A 430 0.15 -16.38 5.02
CA SER A 430 0.73 -17.24 3.99
C SER A 430 -0.21 -17.29 2.76
N GLY A 431 0.35 -17.11 1.56
CA GLY A 431 -0.39 -17.18 0.29
C GLY A 431 -0.82 -15.87 -0.36
N GLY A 432 -0.59 -14.70 0.24
CA GLY A 432 -0.82 -13.39 -0.40
C GLY A 432 0.17 -13.08 -1.54
N LYS A 433 -0.15 -12.11 -2.43
CA LYS A 433 0.86 -11.50 -3.32
C LYS A 433 1.88 -10.79 -2.44
N ARG A 434 2.96 -11.51 -2.09
CA ARG A 434 4.07 -10.96 -1.30
C ARG A 434 4.65 -9.77 -2.06
N GLY A 435 4.83 -8.63 -1.39
CA GLY A 435 5.71 -7.58 -1.90
C GLY A 435 7.13 -8.15 -2.01
N GLU A 436 7.97 -7.60 -2.87
CA GLU A 436 9.28 -8.16 -3.26
C GLU A 436 10.30 -8.38 -2.11
N HIS A 437 9.95 -8.07 -0.84
CA HIS A 437 10.91 -8.01 0.28
C HIS A 437 10.47 -8.66 1.61
N SER A 438 9.44 -9.50 1.66
CA SER A 438 9.30 -10.43 2.79
C SER A 438 8.84 -11.81 2.33
N SER A 439 9.78 -12.74 2.19
CA SER A 439 9.46 -14.11 2.59
C SER A 439 9.28 -14.02 4.10
N ASP A 440 8.18 -14.46 4.67
CA ASP A 440 8.09 -14.69 6.10
C ASP A 440 7.95 -16.21 6.25
N PRO A 441 8.51 -16.84 7.30
CA PRO A 441 8.30 -18.25 7.51
C PRO A 441 6.80 -18.52 7.58
N ASP A 442 6.34 -19.57 6.90
CA ASP A 442 4.91 -19.90 6.90
C ASP A 442 4.47 -20.42 8.27
N MET A 443 5.41 -20.96 9.06
CA MET A 443 5.17 -21.51 10.38
C MET A 443 6.40 -21.40 11.27
N ILE A 444 6.17 -21.24 12.57
CA ILE A 444 7.18 -21.38 13.62
C ILE A 444 6.81 -22.62 14.43
N HIS A 445 7.73 -23.58 14.50
CA HIS A 445 7.55 -24.86 15.20
C HIS A 445 8.49 -24.88 16.41
N PHE A 446 7.94 -25.14 17.58
CA PHE A 446 8.65 -25.26 18.85
C PHE A 446 8.68 -26.73 19.22
N THR A 447 9.86 -27.33 19.18
CA THR A 447 10.03 -28.75 19.52
C THR A 447 9.91 -28.96 21.03
N LYS A 448 9.58 -30.18 21.45
CA LYS A 448 9.63 -30.58 22.87
C LYS A 448 10.99 -30.35 23.53
N ASP A 449 12.06 -30.41 22.74
CA ASP A 449 13.43 -30.23 23.21
C ASP A 449 13.82 -28.74 23.33
N GLY A 450 12.92 -27.81 22.97
CA GLY A 450 13.15 -26.36 23.07
C GLY A 450 13.72 -25.69 21.82
N GLU A 451 13.88 -26.41 20.71
CA GLU A 451 14.35 -25.84 19.43
C GLU A 451 13.21 -25.07 18.75
N ILE A 452 13.50 -23.85 18.29
CA ILE A 452 12.63 -23.03 17.44
C ILE A 452 12.97 -23.28 15.97
N ARG A 453 12.08 -23.96 15.25
CA ARG A 453 12.18 -24.22 13.82
C ARG A 453 11.39 -23.18 13.02
N LEU A 454 12.07 -22.43 12.16
CA LEU A 454 11.46 -21.50 11.20
C LEU A 454 11.13 -22.27 9.93
N VAL A 455 9.86 -22.57 9.71
CA VAL A 455 9.41 -23.50 8.68
C VAL A 455 8.78 -22.75 7.50
N GLN A 456 9.40 -22.87 6.33
CA GLN A 456 8.83 -22.44 5.05
C GLN A 456 8.19 -23.66 4.37
N ILE A 457 6.93 -23.55 3.95
CA ILE A 457 6.16 -24.66 3.36
C ILE A 457 5.97 -24.40 1.86
N LYS A 458 6.28 -25.38 1.03
CA LYS A 458 6.15 -25.27 -0.43
C LYS A 458 5.47 -26.51 -0.99
N VAL A 459 4.38 -26.31 -1.71
CA VAL A 459 3.66 -27.35 -2.45
C VAL A 459 3.92 -27.15 -3.93
N ARG A 460 4.35 -28.21 -4.63
CA ARG A 460 4.75 -28.17 -6.04
C ARG A 460 4.28 -29.41 -6.80
N ASN A 461 3.97 -29.21 -8.08
CA ASN A 461 3.59 -30.28 -9.01
C ASN A 461 4.76 -30.68 -9.93
N ARG A 462 5.98 -30.23 -9.64
CA ARG A 462 7.17 -30.51 -10.44
C ARG A 462 8.21 -31.25 -9.60
N THR A 463 8.94 -32.14 -10.25
CA THR A 463 9.95 -32.98 -9.61
C THR A 463 11.24 -32.21 -9.34
N VAL A 464 11.48 -31.07 -9.98
CA VAL A 464 12.67 -30.25 -9.74
C VAL A 464 12.29 -28.80 -9.44
N ASP A 465 12.76 -28.29 -8.31
CA ASP A 465 12.60 -26.90 -7.87
C ASP A 465 13.94 -26.23 -7.64
N HIS A 466 13.95 -24.91 -7.82
CA HIS A 466 15.06 -24.04 -7.46
C HIS A 466 14.51 -22.94 -6.56
N PHE A 467 15.19 -22.71 -5.44
CA PHE A 467 14.95 -21.62 -4.51
C PHE A 467 16.17 -20.73 -4.53
N ALA A 468 16.02 -19.53 -5.07
CA ALA A 468 17.09 -18.55 -5.11
C ALA A 468 17.43 -18.09 -3.67
N PRO A 469 18.63 -17.54 -3.45
CA PRO A 469 19.06 -17.03 -2.13
C PRO A 469 18.01 -16.16 -1.43
N TYR A 470 17.31 -15.31 -2.18
CA TYR A 470 16.30 -14.39 -1.65
C TYR A 470 14.99 -15.07 -1.27
N ASP A 471 14.71 -16.29 -1.75
CA ASP A 471 13.46 -17.00 -1.44
C ASP A 471 13.39 -17.49 0.01
N LEU A 472 14.56 -17.55 0.69
CA LEU A 472 14.75 -18.07 2.04
C LEU A 472 15.51 -17.09 2.97
N ALA A 473 15.71 -15.85 2.51
CA ALA A 473 16.60 -14.91 3.19
C ALA A 473 16.10 -14.53 4.59
N SER A 474 14.79 -14.41 4.75
CA SER A 474 14.18 -14.04 6.04
C SER A 474 14.25 -15.14 7.08
N GLU A 475 14.14 -16.40 6.68
CA GLU A 475 14.32 -17.53 7.59
C GLU A 475 15.73 -17.48 8.17
N TYR A 476 16.75 -17.25 7.34
CA TYR A 476 18.14 -17.11 7.81
C TYR A 476 18.34 -15.88 8.71
N ASP A 477 17.78 -14.72 8.34
CA ASP A 477 17.92 -13.49 9.12
C ASP A 477 17.24 -13.63 10.50
N LEU A 478 16.06 -14.26 10.54
CA LEU A 478 15.32 -14.50 11.77
C LEU A 478 15.99 -15.58 12.64
N GLU A 479 16.54 -16.63 12.03
CA GLU A 479 17.35 -17.63 12.73
C GLU A 479 18.56 -16.98 13.40
N GLU A 480 19.30 -16.14 12.66
CA GLU A 480 20.46 -15.42 13.20
C GLU A 480 20.05 -14.49 14.35
N TYR A 481 18.90 -13.81 14.23
CA TYR A 481 18.36 -12.95 15.28
C TYR A 481 18.00 -13.74 16.55
N LEU A 482 17.24 -14.83 16.42
CA LEU A 482 16.82 -15.65 17.56
C LEU A 482 18.02 -16.31 18.25
N LYS A 483 19.03 -16.76 17.48
CA LYS A 483 20.30 -17.26 18.05
C LYS A 483 21.04 -16.20 18.87
N ARG A 484 21.04 -14.93 18.43
CA ARG A 484 21.64 -13.83 19.20
C ARG A 484 20.92 -13.55 20.51
N LEU A 485 19.63 -13.89 20.60
CA LEU A 485 18.86 -13.82 21.83
C LEU A 485 19.02 -15.04 22.74
N GLY A 486 19.81 -16.04 22.32
CA GLY A 486 20.09 -17.25 23.10
C GLY A 486 19.16 -18.43 22.83
N PHE A 487 18.25 -18.33 21.85
CA PHE A 487 17.38 -19.45 21.47
C PHE A 487 18.14 -20.46 20.60
N GLU A 488 17.89 -21.76 20.83
CA GLU A 488 18.25 -22.79 19.87
C GLU A 488 17.28 -22.71 18.69
N CYS A 489 17.78 -22.31 17.52
CA CYS A 489 16.93 -22.04 16.36
C CYS A 489 17.51 -22.62 15.07
N SER A 490 16.66 -23.05 14.16
CA SER A 490 17.06 -23.51 12.83
C SER A 490 15.99 -23.24 11.77
N SER A 491 16.42 -23.00 10.54
CA SER A 491 15.55 -22.81 9.39
C SER A 491 15.27 -24.14 8.69
N TRP A 492 14.02 -24.36 8.28
CA TRP A 492 13.57 -25.59 7.64
C TRP A 492 12.69 -25.30 6.43
N LEU A 493 12.86 -26.10 5.38
CA LEU A 493 11.98 -26.13 4.23
C LEU A 493 11.16 -27.43 4.25
N TYR A 494 9.84 -27.26 4.37
CA TYR A 494 8.88 -28.34 4.21
C TYR A 494 8.41 -28.38 2.75
N TYR A 495 8.78 -29.42 2.03
CA TYR A 495 8.59 -29.51 0.59
C TYR A 495 7.67 -30.69 0.25
N HIS A 496 6.48 -30.39 -0.29
CA HIS A 496 5.50 -31.39 -0.70
C HIS A 496 5.43 -31.45 -2.23
N VAL A 497 5.81 -32.61 -2.80
CA VAL A 497 5.75 -32.88 -4.23
C VAL A 497 4.48 -33.68 -4.53
N LYS A 498 3.64 -33.13 -5.39
CA LYS A 498 2.46 -33.80 -5.93
C LYS A 498 2.81 -34.48 -7.26
N GLY A 499 2.90 -35.79 -7.25
CA GLY A 499 2.89 -36.63 -8.46
C GLY A 499 1.52 -37.28 -8.67
N ASN A 500 1.28 -37.80 -9.87
CA ASN A 500 0.02 -38.49 -10.21
C ASN A 500 -0.23 -39.75 -9.35
N ASP A 501 0.84 -40.41 -8.86
CA ASP A 501 0.73 -41.68 -8.13
C ASP A 501 1.42 -41.68 -6.75
N ILE A 502 2.12 -40.60 -6.36
CA ILE A 502 2.88 -40.53 -5.11
C ILE A 502 2.87 -39.09 -4.56
N SER A 503 2.33 -38.91 -3.35
CA SER A 503 2.49 -37.69 -2.54
C SER A 503 3.61 -37.89 -1.52
N ASN A 504 4.71 -37.14 -1.65
CA ASN A 504 5.84 -37.27 -0.73
C ASN A 504 6.17 -35.94 -0.07
N ILE A 505 6.44 -36.01 1.23
CA ILE A 505 6.70 -34.88 2.11
C ILE A 505 8.14 -34.96 2.60
N PHE A 506 8.88 -33.87 2.44
CA PHE A 506 10.26 -33.75 2.91
C PHE A 506 10.40 -32.59 3.88
N MET A 507 11.24 -32.79 4.89
CA MET A 507 11.66 -31.75 5.80
C MET A 507 13.18 -31.57 5.66
N ILE A 508 13.58 -30.43 5.11
CA ILE A 508 14.97 -30.12 4.77
C ILE A 508 15.48 -29.07 5.75
N LYS A 509 16.52 -29.41 6.52
CA LYS A 509 17.20 -28.42 7.38
C LYS A 509 18.04 -27.51 6.50
N LEU A 510 17.85 -26.21 6.64
CA LEU A 510 18.59 -25.20 5.88
C LEU A 510 19.87 -24.83 6.65
N ASP A 511 20.99 -24.70 5.94
CA ASP A 511 22.26 -24.29 6.55
C ASP A 511 22.50 -22.80 6.24
N PRO A 512 22.52 -21.92 7.26
CA PRO A 512 22.77 -20.48 7.07
C PRO A 512 24.09 -20.16 6.34
N LYS A 513 25.09 -21.05 6.39
CA LYS A 513 26.34 -20.89 5.63
C LYS A 513 26.11 -20.88 4.11
N ASN A 514 24.98 -21.43 3.65
CA ASN A 514 24.59 -21.48 2.25
C ASN A 514 23.57 -20.42 1.87
N ARG A 515 23.32 -19.39 2.70
CA ARG A 515 22.32 -18.34 2.44
C ARG A 515 22.48 -17.59 1.11
N ASN A 516 23.69 -17.58 0.54
CA ASN A 516 23.99 -16.93 -0.74
C ASN A 516 23.92 -17.89 -1.95
N LYS A 517 23.51 -19.15 -1.75
CA LYS A 517 23.44 -20.19 -2.78
C LYS A 517 21.98 -20.50 -3.15
N THR A 518 21.77 -20.97 -4.37
CA THR A 518 20.47 -21.47 -4.82
C THR A 518 20.27 -22.89 -4.31
N LEU A 519 19.19 -23.16 -3.58
CA LEU A 519 18.81 -24.53 -3.21
C LEU A 519 18.07 -25.19 -4.37
N LYS A 520 18.65 -26.24 -4.94
CA LYS A 520 17.97 -27.12 -5.91
C LYS A 520 17.46 -28.36 -5.19
N VAL A 521 16.17 -28.64 -5.34
CA VAL A 521 15.53 -29.85 -4.84
C VAL A 521 15.11 -30.70 -6.03
N ASP A 522 15.67 -31.91 -6.18
CA ASP A 522 15.32 -32.84 -7.26
C ASP A 522 14.79 -34.15 -6.68
N TYR A 523 13.48 -34.25 -6.82
CA TYR A 523 12.68 -35.35 -6.36
C TYR A 523 12.95 -36.65 -7.13
N SER A 524 13.32 -36.58 -8.42
CA SER A 524 13.52 -37.80 -9.22
C SER A 524 14.67 -38.66 -8.68
N LEU A 525 15.64 -38.00 -8.03
CA LEU A 525 16.81 -38.62 -7.43
C LEU A 525 16.71 -38.72 -5.90
N ARG A 526 15.64 -38.19 -5.28
CA ARG A 526 15.50 -38.00 -3.83
C ARG A 526 16.72 -37.27 -3.22
N GLN A 527 17.27 -36.30 -3.95
CA GLN A 527 18.47 -35.56 -3.56
C GLN A 527 18.17 -34.04 -3.59
N TYR A 528 18.90 -33.27 -2.78
CA TYR A 528 18.95 -31.82 -2.90
C TYR A 528 20.40 -31.34 -2.81
N TRP A 529 20.66 -30.18 -3.42
CA TRP A 529 21.99 -29.58 -3.47
C TRP A 529 21.88 -28.07 -3.34
N TYR A 530 22.88 -27.45 -2.70
CA TYR A 530 23.10 -26.02 -2.85
C TYR A 530 24.01 -25.77 -4.05
N ILE A 531 23.53 -24.96 -4.99
CA ILE A 531 24.22 -24.59 -6.22
C ILE A 531 24.69 -23.14 -6.09
N ASP A 532 25.99 -22.91 -6.29
CA ASP A 532 26.55 -21.56 -6.41
C ASP A 532 26.19 -20.94 -7.78
N TYR A 533 26.23 -19.61 -7.91
CA TYR A 533 25.93 -18.89 -9.16
C TYR A 533 26.77 -19.35 -10.37
N THR A 534 27.90 -20.02 -10.13
CA THR A 534 28.78 -20.57 -11.16
C THR A 534 28.40 -21.99 -11.62
N GLY A 535 27.49 -22.68 -10.93
CA GLY A 535 27.04 -24.04 -11.28
C GLY A 535 28.02 -25.19 -10.95
N GLU A 536 29.16 -24.92 -10.32
CA GLU A 536 30.30 -25.86 -10.31
C GLU A 536 30.51 -26.68 -9.03
N LYS A 537 29.74 -26.49 -7.95
CA LYS A 537 29.90 -27.30 -6.72
C LYS A 537 28.57 -27.80 -6.19
N ASN A 538 28.38 -29.11 -6.32
CA ASN A 538 27.35 -29.86 -5.61
C ASN A 538 27.86 -30.19 -4.21
N ILE A 539 27.15 -29.73 -3.17
CA ILE A 539 27.31 -30.26 -1.82
C ILE A 539 26.14 -31.22 -1.61
N GLU A 540 26.41 -32.52 -1.61
CA GLU A 540 25.47 -33.55 -1.19
C GLU A 540 25.31 -33.46 0.33
N ILE A 541 24.08 -33.35 0.82
CA ILE A 541 23.78 -33.21 2.24
C ILE A 541 23.04 -34.46 2.69
N ASN A 542 23.58 -35.13 3.70
CA ASN A 542 23.11 -36.43 4.19
C ASN A 542 21.97 -36.33 5.23
N ASP A 543 21.60 -35.14 5.67
CA ASP A 543 20.55 -34.93 6.68
C ASP A 543 19.17 -34.71 6.02
N ILE A 544 18.63 -35.78 5.40
CA ILE A 544 17.25 -35.81 4.95
C ILE A 544 16.44 -36.67 5.91
N SER A 545 15.57 -36.03 6.71
CA SER A 545 14.51 -36.76 7.39
C SER A 545 13.36 -36.96 6.39
N ILE A 546 13.27 -38.16 5.80
CA ILE A 546 12.13 -38.53 4.96
C ILE A 546 10.99 -38.94 5.89
N LEU A 547 9.93 -38.15 5.93
CA LEU A 547 8.68 -38.54 6.56
C LEU A 547 7.87 -39.36 5.54
N ASN A 548 8.03 -40.67 5.57
CA ASN A 548 7.21 -41.57 4.74
C ASN A 548 5.78 -41.59 5.29
N TYR A 549 4.87 -40.87 4.65
CA TYR A 549 3.44 -41.12 4.78
C TYR A 549 3.06 -42.27 3.85
N SER A 550 2.88 -43.47 4.40
CA SER A 550 2.23 -44.56 3.67
C SER A 550 0.73 -44.26 3.55
N ASN A 551 0.26 -44.01 2.33
CA ASN A 551 -1.06 -44.20 1.70
C ASN A 551 -2.41 -44.14 2.47
N ASP A 552 -2.48 -43.90 3.77
CA ASP A 552 -3.74 -43.96 4.53
C ASP A 552 -4.44 -42.59 4.66
N ILE A 553 -4.13 -41.63 3.78
CA ILE A 553 -4.85 -40.36 3.69
C ILE A 553 -5.46 -40.23 2.30
N ASN A 554 -6.60 -40.90 2.11
CA ASN A 554 -7.63 -40.49 1.16
C ASN A 554 -8.77 -39.80 1.91
#